data_AF-A0A1J5KNG6-F1
#
_entry.id   AF-A0A1J5KNG6-F1
#
_cell.length_a   1.000
_cell.length_b   1.000
_cell.length_c   1.000
_cell.angle_alpha   90.00
_cell.angle_beta   90.00
_cell.angle_gamma   90.00
#
_symmetry.space_group_name_H-M   'P 1'
#
loop_
_entity.id
_entity.type
_entity.pdbx_description
1 polymer ?
#
loop_
_entity_poly.entity_id
_entity_poly.type
_entity_poly.pdbx_seq_one_letter_code
_entity_poly.pdbx_strand_id
1 'polypeptide(L)'
;MRFRDQELIKPFTLCWKKGMSEWKPLFEVEHELVALPTDLPPVPNLPDLPEVDEPTKVDTSVISTKLKELLPEVPVDEYEDEYEEEYEDDHEADSEEEYDQEFEQETESEEVDKKAPNELLNMMPDNVPMDKRVFPLFSSVAGAFFIVIFIGITGFMLSGNLKNELVFKNVSLDVLKSLQRTAKTDKFFVNVGLDKSGEVVFGRTNLAADALIDAKFSLIKDGNHKDEVSFQSASLARKGSIRFDDFVFEKGDKLVQGKYKIKVQAVVNDPLELIKNLVLNKPKKYIFEDTVYLIPGSEREYLENIEKLKVNKILSNKKLYSELDQKLQTVDGLITSIALHYRLSLGKSWGSYSAKEFEKRYARYAGPLLQTIILDDFEGLIKKSRNKLHVQQGTAKIHNLAKSVSAWSADLASLLKRYAKLNSRKRKNLRARMELERDKLKEEVSGIKDFISRD
;
A
#
# COMPACT_ATOMS: atom_id res chain seq x y z
N MET A 1 -27.92 26.35 -43.62
CA MET A 1 -26.98 26.36 -44.77
C MET A 1 -26.01 27.51 -44.54
N ARG A 2 -24.69 27.37 -44.42
CA ARG A 2 -23.74 26.37 -44.93
C ARG A 2 -22.62 26.11 -43.90
N PHE A 3 -22.15 24.86 -43.87
CA PHE A 3 -20.91 24.41 -43.22
C PHE A 3 -19.65 24.91 -43.98
N ARG A 4 -18.50 24.85 -43.27
CA ARG A 4 -17.08 25.08 -43.65
C ARG A 4 -16.56 26.40 -43.04
N ASP A 5 -15.62 26.38 -42.10
CA ASP A 5 -14.32 25.69 -42.19
C ASP A 5 -14.01 24.74 -41.02
N GLN A 6 -14.03 23.45 -41.34
CA GLN A 6 -13.50 22.36 -40.52
C GLN A 6 -12.05 22.06 -40.94
N GLU A 7 -11.08 22.90 -40.57
CA GLU A 7 -9.65 22.56 -40.68
C GLU A 7 -8.82 23.34 -39.65
N LEU A 8 -8.83 22.93 -38.37
CA LEU A 8 -7.87 23.52 -37.42
C LEU A 8 -7.32 22.58 -36.34
N ILE A 9 -7.54 21.26 -36.47
CA ILE A 9 -6.79 20.27 -35.69
C ILE A 9 -6.11 19.34 -36.69
N LYS A 10 -4.83 19.62 -36.98
CA LYS A 10 -3.98 18.68 -37.72
C LYS A 10 -3.76 17.44 -36.84
N PRO A 11 -3.54 16.24 -37.41
CA PRO A 11 -3.37 14.99 -36.65
C PRO A 11 -2.18 14.97 -35.67
N PHE A 12 -1.35 16.02 -35.64
CA PHE A 12 -0.19 16.18 -34.76
C PHE A 12 -0.29 17.42 -33.85
N THR A 13 -1.48 17.97 -33.67
CA THR A 13 -1.70 19.12 -32.79
C THR A 13 -1.60 18.65 -31.35
N LEU A 14 -0.67 19.23 -30.58
CA LEU A 14 -0.53 18.97 -29.15
C LEU A 14 -1.80 19.44 -28.44
N CYS A 15 -2.45 18.51 -27.72
CA CYS A 15 -3.65 18.79 -26.96
C CYS A 15 -3.40 18.65 -25.47
N TRP A 16 -4.07 19.48 -24.67
CA TRP A 16 -4.03 19.46 -23.21
C TRP A 16 -5.40 19.06 -22.64
N LYS A 17 -5.40 18.33 -21.51
CA LYS A 17 -6.64 17.88 -20.83
C LYS A 17 -6.60 18.01 -19.30
N LYS A 18 -5.47 18.34 -18.68
CA LYS A 18 -5.37 18.34 -17.21
C LYS A 18 -6.27 19.46 -16.65
N GLY A 19 -7.32 19.07 -15.93
CA GLY A 19 -8.30 19.98 -15.31
C GLY A 19 -9.52 20.34 -16.18
N MET A 20 -9.62 19.84 -17.42
CA MET A 20 -10.72 20.18 -18.34
C MET A 20 -11.56 18.96 -18.75
N SER A 21 -12.84 19.20 -19.05
CA SER A 21 -13.79 18.17 -19.50
C SER A 21 -13.46 17.62 -20.89
N GLU A 22 -12.87 18.44 -21.78
CA GLU A 22 -12.57 18.10 -23.16
C GLU A 22 -11.10 18.39 -23.53
N TRP A 23 -10.59 17.69 -24.55
CA TRP A 23 -9.25 17.93 -25.09
C TRP A 23 -9.24 19.22 -25.90
N LYS A 24 -8.44 20.20 -25.48
CA LYS A 24 -8.24 21.45 -26.22
C LYS A 24 -6.83 21.54 -26.81
N PRO A 25 -6.65 22.12 -28.01
CA PRO A 25 -5.32 22.42 -28.55
C PRO A 25 -4.51 23.29 -27.57
N LEU A 26 -3.22 23.00 -27.42
CA LEU A 26 -2.36 23.66 -26.43
C LEU A 26 -2.36 25.19 -26.57
N PHE A 27 -2.40 25.71 -27.81
CA PHE A 27 -2.40 27.15 -28.08
C PHE A 27 -3.65 27.89 -27.58
N GLU A 28 -4.78 27.19 -27.35
CA GLU A 28 -6.00 27.80 -26.80
C GLU A 28 -5.96 27.90 -25.27
N VAL A 29 -5.06 27.14 -24.63
CA VAL A 29 -4.97 27.03 -23.16
C VAL A 29 -3.75 27.78 -22.61
N GLU A 30 -2.88 28.32 -23.47
CA GLU A 30 -1.68 29.06 -23.08
C GLU A 30 -1.99 30.26 -22.17
N HIS A 31 -3.12 30.93 -22.34
CA HIS A 31 -3.52 32.08 -21.52
C HIS A 31 -3.93 31.70 -20.09
N GLU A 32 -4.49 30.51 -19.90
CA GLU A 32 -4.94 30.01 -18.60
C GLU A 32 -3.78 29.40 -17.78
N LEU A 33 -2.71 28.96 -18.43
CA LEU A 33 -1.52 28.37 -17.79
C LEU A 33 -0.56 29.42 -17.20
N VAL A 34 -0.69 30.70 -17.60
CA VAL A 34 0.19 31.80 -17.15
C VAL A 34 -0.29 32.44 -15.84
N ALA A 35 -1.51 32.12 -15.37
CA ALA A 35 -2.03 32.59 -14.08
C ALA A 35 -1.62 31.66 -12.93
N LEU A 36 -0.33 31.62 -12.59
CA LEU A 36 0.12 31.14 -11.27
C LEU A 36 0.52 32.38 -10.44
N PRO A 37 0.00 32.55 -9.21
CA PRO A 37 0.32 33.69 -8.37
C PRO A 37 1.82 33.73 -8.07
N THR A 38 2.41 34.91 -8.24
CA THR A 38 3.85 35.18 -8.11
C THR A 38 4.20 35.55 -6.67
N ASP A 39 3.74 34.77 -5.68
CA ASP A 39 4.15 34.96 -4.29
C ASP A 39 4.82 33.68 -3.77
N LEU A 40 6.15 33.75 -3.70
CA LEU A 40 6.96 32.76 -3.01
C LEU A 40 6.72 32.92 -1.49
N PRO A 41 6.49 31.83 -0.73
CA PRO A 41 6.41 31.90 0.72
C PRO A 41 7.77 32.37 1.29
N PRO A 42 7.79 33.20 2.35
CA PRO A 42 9.04 33.63 2.96
C PRO A 42 9.85 32.44 3.47
N VAL A 43 11.16 32.49 3.20
CA VAL A 43 12.12 31.44 3.58
C VAL A 43 12.17 31.34 5.11
N PRO A 44 12.03 30.14 5.70
CA PRO A 44 12.23 29.95 7.14
C PRO A 44 13.67 30.30 7.52
N ASN A 45 13.86 31.16 8.53
CA ASN A 45 15.18 31.42 9.10
C ASN A 45 15.77 30.11 9.64
N LEU A 46 16.89 29.69 9.04
CA LEU A 46 17.70 28.59 9.53
C LEU A 46 18.37 29.02 10.85
N PRO A 47 18.42 28.16 11.88
CA PRO A 47 19.18 28.46 13.10
C PRO A 47 20.68 28.51 12.77
N ASP A 48 21.38 29.46 13.39
CA ASP A 48 22.83 29.64 13.22
C ASP A 48 23.56 28.33 13.57
N LEU A 49 24.42 27.89 12.65
CA LEU A 49 25.29 26.74 12.85
C LEU A 49 26.33 27.09 13.93
N PRO A 50 26.66 26.17 14.84
CA PRO A 50 27.69 26.40 15.85
C PRO A 50 29.04 26.66 15.18
N GLU A 51 29.74 27.69 15.65
CA GLU A 51 31.11 28.01 15.25
C GLU A 51 32.01 26.79 15.48
N VAL A 52 32.50 26.20 14.38
CA VAL A 52 33.51 25.14 14.42
C VAL A 52 34.88 25.79 14.26
N ASP A 53 35.70 25.59 15.29
CA ASP A 53 37.12 25.96 15.36
C ASP A 53 37.87 25.66 14.05
N GLU A 54 38.71 26.62 13.62
CA GLU A 54 39.67 26.45 12.53
C GLU A 54 40.47 25.14 12.70
N PRO A 55 40.80 24.43 11.60
CA PRO A 55 42.22 24.46 11.27
C PRO A 55 42.58 24.31 9.77
N THR A 56 43.75 24.88 9.47
CA THR A 56 44.75 24.48 8.46
C THR A 56 44.64 25.09 7.06
N LYS A 57 45.46 26.14 6.87
CA LYS A 57 45.94 26.62 5.57
C LYS A 57 46.61 25.47 4.81
N VAL A 58 46.07 25.10 3.65
CA VAL A 58 46.79 24.32 2.64
C VAL A 58 47.11 25.24 1.46
N ASP A 59 48.42 25.38 1.24
CA ASP A 59 49.06 26.18 0.20
C ASP A 59 48.67 25.68 -1.22
N THR A 60 47.90 26.46 -1.97
CA THR A 60 47.47 26.15 -3.35
C THR A 60 48.36 26.80 -4.43
N SER A 61 49.56 27.24 -4.06
CA SER A 61 50.46 28.04 -4.89
C SER A 61 51.17 27.30 -6.05
N VAL A 62 50.88 26.01 -6.34
CA VAL A 62 51.64 25.23 -7.35
C VAL A 62 50.82 24.80 -8.58
N ILE A 63 49.50 25.03 -8.63
CA ILE A 63 48.68 24.61 -9.80
C ILE A 63 48.28 25.81 -10.71
N SER A 64 48.51 27.04 -10.26
CA SER A 64 48.02 28.25 -10.94
C SER A 64 48.86 28.77 -12.13
N THR A 65 50.02 28.20 -12.46
CA THR A 65 50.92 28.79 -13.47
C THR A 65 50.92 28.11 -14.84
N LYS A 66 50.14 27.04 -15.05
CA LYS A 66 50.17 26.28 -16.32
C LYS A 66 48.90 26.32 -17.17
N LEU A 67 47.87 27.07 -16.76
CA LEU A 67 46.58 27.12 -17.48
C LEU A 67 46.15 28.53 -17.91
N LYS A 68 47.04 29.53 -17.86
CA LYS A 68 46.74 30.94 -18.17
C LYS A 68 47.23 31.40 -19.55
N GLU A 69 47.72 30.50 -20.39
CA GLU A 69 48.42 30.86 -21.65
C GLU A 69 47.69 30.41 -22.95
N LEU A 70 46.41 30.03 -22.91
CA LEU A 70 45.70 29.51 -24.10
C LEU A 70 44.26 30.04 -24.30
N LEU A 71 43.94 31.25 -23.87
CA LEU A 71 42.66 31.89 -24.21
C LEU A 71 42.91 33.29 -24.81
N PRO A 72 42.46 33.57 -26.05
CA PRO A 72 42.47 34.93 -26.58
C PRO A 72 41.40 35.77 -25.88
N GLU A 73 41.78 36.99 -25.48
CA GLU A 73 40.90 38.01 -24.92
C GLU A 73 39.81 38.41 -25.94
N VAL A 74 38.56 38.37 -25.50
CA VAL A 74 37.39 38.86 -26.25
C VAL A 74 37.07 40.27 -25.75
N PRO A 75 36.83 41.27 -26.62
CA PRO A 75 36.45 42.62 -26.20
C PRO A 75 35.12 42.60 -25.45
N VAL A 76 35.08 43.32 -24.33
CA VAL A 76 33.88 43.64 -23.55
C VAL A 76 33.22 44.85 -24.22
N ASP A 77 32.03 44.67 -24.81
CA ASP A 77 31.14 45.79 -25.12
C ASP A 77 30.08 45.85 -24.02
N GLU A 78 30.19 46.91 -23.21
CA GLU A 78 29.19 47.35 -22.24
C GLU A 78 27.93 47.83 -22.97
N TYR A 79 26.77 47.35 -22.55
CA TYR A 79 25.49 48.01 -22.84
C TYR A 79 24.75 48.17 -21.51
N GLU A 80 24.82 49.38 -20.98
CA GLU A 80 23.87 49.96 -20.03
C GLU A 80 22.53 50.15 -20.75
N ASP A 81 21.43 49.73 -20.11
CA ASP A 81 20.10 50.27 -20.39
C ASP A 81 19.39 50.43 -19.04
N GLU A 82 19.39 51.67 -18.55
CA GLU A 82 18.55 52.21 -17.49
C GLU A 82 17.07 52.20 -17.93
N TYR A 83 16.17 51.75 -17.06
CA TYR A 83 14.81 52.28 -16.98
C TYR A 83 14.36 52.23 -15.51
N GLU A 84 14.39 53.40 -14.87
CA GLU A 84 13.56 53.74 -13.70
C GLU A 84 12.18 54.19 -14.21
N GLU A 85 11.11 53.80 -13.52
CA GLU A 85 9.99 54.71 -13.27
C GLU A 85 9.24 54.31 -12.00
N GLU A 86 8.84 55.35 -11.29
CA GLU A 86 8.56 55.48 -9.86
C GLU A 86 7.04 55.60 -9.64
N TYR A 87 6.49 54.78 -8.73
CA TYR A 87 5.34 54.90 -7.81
C TYR A 87 4.01 55.59 -8.24
N GLU A 88 2.89 55.01 -7.78
CA GLU A 88 1.99 55.73 -6.86
C GLU A 88 1.22 54.74 -5.96
N ASP A 89 1.17 55.13 -4.70
CA ASP A 89 0.62 54.49 -3.50
C ASP A 89 -0.83 54.96 -3.31
N ASP A 90 -1.67 54.15 -2.65
CA ASP A 90 -2.81 54.66 -1.89
C ASP A 90 -3.32 53.61 -0.89
N HIS A 91 -3.27 54.02 0.37
CA HIS A 91 -3.63 53.31 1.61
C HIS A 91 -5.15 53.16 1.81
N GLU A 92 -5.54 52.18 2.64
CA GLU A 92 -6.43 52.28 3.83
C GLU A 92 -6.84 50.83 4.22
N ALA A 93 -6.31 50.24 5.30
CA ALA A 93 -6.64 50.42 6.72
C ALA A 93 -8.12 50.15 7.05
N ASP A 94 -8.40 48.98 7.64
CA ASP A 94 -9.39 48.89 8.72
C ASP A 94 -9.05 47.77 9.70
N SER A 95 -9.14 48.12 10.98
CA SER A 95 -8.73 47.40 12.19
C SER A 95 -9.95 46.87 12.97
N GLU A 96 -9.64 46.24 14.12
CA GLU A 96 -10.50 45.87 15.29
C GLU A 96 -10.72 44.36 15.42
N GLU A 97 -10.03 43.68 16.37
CA GLU A 97 -10.34 43.50 17.82
C GLU A 97 -11.51 42.50 18.03
N GLU A 98 -11.63 41.62 19.02
CA GLU A 98 -10.87 41.10 20.17
C GLU A 98 -11.64 39.83 20.66
N TYR A 99 -11.00 39.01 21.50
CA TYR A 99 -11.45 37.92 22.42
C TYR A 99 -12.90 37.34 22.42
N ASP A 100 -13.01 36.00 22.58
CA ASP A 100 -13.35 35.42 23.89
C ASP A 100 -13.25 33.88 23.97
N GLN A 101 -12.79 33.42 25.13
CA GLN A 101 -12.84 32.04 25.62
C GLN A 101 -14.28 31.68 26.01
N GLU A 102 -14.67 30.41 25.87
CA GLU A 102 -15.26 29.70 27.01
C GLU A 102 -15.30 28.18 26.81
N PHE A 103 -14.98 27.52 27.91
CA PHE A 103 -15.02 26.10 28.20
C PHE A 103 -16.42 25.78 28.71
N GLU A 104 -17.04 24.67 28.33
CA GLU A 104 -18.00 24.05 29.23
C GLU A 104 -18.08 22.53 29.05
N GLN A 105 -17.88 21.88 30.18
CA GLN A 105 -17.85 20.45 30.44
C GLN A 105 -18.96 20.25 31.46
N GLU A 106 -20.01 19.49 31.13
CA GLU A 106 -20.98 19.05 32.12
C GLU A 106 -21.09 17.52 32.12
N THR A 107 -20.59 16.97 33.21
CA THR A 107 -20.95 15.70 33.82
C THR A 107 -22.22 15.87 34.66
N GLU A 108 -23.15 14.92 34.58
CA GLU A 108 -24.14 14.67 35.63
C GLU A 108 -24.12 13.18 36.03
N SER A 109 -23.49 12.93 37.18
CA SER A 109 -23.92 11.99 38.23
C SER A 109 -25.26 12.48 38.81
N GLU A 110 -26.16 11.73 39.43
CA GLU A 110 -26.13 10.63 40.41
C GLU A 110 -27.61 10.13 40.45
N GLU A 111 -27.95 8.91 40.85
CA GLU A 111 -28.41 8.69 42.22
C GLU A 111 -28.48 7.20 42.55
N VAL A 112 -27.96 6.90 43.73
CA VAL A 112 -28.07 5.65 44.48
C VAL A 112 -29.24 5.81 45.45
N ASP A 113 -30.09 4.79 45.60
CA ASP A 113 -30.71 4.59 46.91
C ASP A 113 -30.79 3.12 47.32
N LYS A 114 -30.38 2.88 48.56
CA LYS A 114 -30.34 1.62 49.30
C LYS A 114 -31.48 1.64 50.30
N LYS A 115 -32.18 0.52 50.50
CA LYS A 115 -32.51 -0.01 51.84
C LYS A 115 -33.29 -1.33 51.79
N ALA A 116 -32.70 -2.35 52.40
CA ALA A 116 -33.42 -3.33 53.22
C ALA A 116 -33.42 -2.80 54.68
N PRO A 117 -34.30 -3.29 55.58
CA PRO A 117 -33.87 -4.41 56.43
C PRO A 117 -34.97 -5.40 56.88
N ASN A 118 -34.47 -6.51 57.45
CA ASN A 118 -35.16 -7.63 58.11
C ASN A 118 -35.99 -7.25 59.35
N GLU A 119 -36.95 -8.12 59.71
CA GLU A 119 -37.45 -8.56 61.05
C GLU A 119 -38.72 -9.43 60.78
N LEU A 120 -39.18 -10.45 61.53
CA LEU A 120 -38.93 -10.95 62.88
C LEU A 120 -39.55 -12.37 63.01
N LEU A 121 -38.95 -13.19 63.87
CA LEU A 121 -39.44 -14.46 64.43
C LEU A 121 -40.68 -14.26 65.34
N ASN A 122 -41.53 -15.31 65.44
CA ASN A 122 -42.31 -15.78 66.61
C ASN A 122 -43.83 -15.88 66.41
N MET A 123 -44.36 -17.11 66.46
CA MET A 123 -45.38 -17.49 67.46
C MET A 123 -45.41 -19.02 67.66
N MET A 124 -45.68 -19.38 68.92
CA MET A 124 -45.43 -20.61 69.69
C MET A 124 -46.31 -21.86 69.37
N PRO A 125 -46.13 -23.01 70.07
CA PRO A 125 -46.39 -24.39 69.63
C PRO A 125 -47.67 -25.01 70.24
N ASP A 126 -47.99 -26.26 69.87
CA ASP A 126 -48.79 -27.15 70.71
C ASP A 126 -48.49 -28.65 70.46
N ASN A 127 -48.85 -29.46 71.46
CA ASN A 127 -48.26 -30.73 71.94
C ASN A 127 -48.52 -32.06 71.17
N VAL A 128 -47.46 -32.90 71.03
CA VAL A 128 -47.24 -34.34 71.45
C VAL A 128 -48.34 -35.43 71.18
N PRO A 129 -48.05 -36.74 70.88
CA PRO A 129 -46.82 -37.54 71.10
C PRO A 129 -46.26 -38.38 69.93
N MET A 130 -44.95 -38.67 70.02
CA MET A 130 -44.26 -39.73 69.27
C MET A 130 -44.37 -41.09 69.97
N ASP A 131 -44.68 -42.13 69.20
CA ASP A 131 -44.48 -43.53 69.55
C ASP A 131 -43.01 -43.94 69.36
N LYS A 132 -42.41 -44.52 70.41
CA LYS A 132 -41.03 -45.03 70.39
C LYS A 132 -40.97 -46.41 69.72
N ARG A 133 -40.21 -46.54 68.63
CA ARG A 133 -39.62 -47.82 68.19
C ARG A 133 -38.11 -47.71 68.14
N VAL A 134 -37.44 -48.55 68.91
CA VAL A 134 -35.98 -48.61 69.03
C VAL A 134 -35.44 -49.43 67.85
N PHE A 135 -34.76 -48.78 66.89
CA PHE A 135 -33.94 -49.45 65.90
C PHE A 135 -32.47 -49.51 66.38
N PRO A 136 -31.74 -50.61 66.15
CA PRO A 136 -30.40 -50.80 66.69
C PRO A 136 -29.39 -49.83 66.05
N LEU A 137 -28.60 -49.17 66.90
CA LEU A 137 -27.62 -48.11 66.60
C LEU A 137 -26.59 -48.44 65.50
N PHE A 138 -26.42 -49.70 65.11
CA PHE A 138 -25.50 -50.10 64.04
C PHE A 138 -26.03 -49.81 62.62
N SER A 139 -27.35 -49.68 62.45
CA SER A 139 -27.95 -49.26 61.17
C SER A 139 -27.83 -47.75 60.94
N SER A 140 -27.91 -46.94 61.99
CA SER A 140 -27.85 -45.48 61.86
C SER A 140 -26.44 -44.98 61.56
N VAL A 141 -25.40 -45.62 62.10
CA VAL A 141 -24.00 -45.22 61.84
C VAL A 141 -23.57 -45.60 60.42
N ALA A 142 -23.93 -46.80 59.95
CA ALA A 142 -23.69 -47.19 58.56
C ALA A 142 -24.51 -46.32 57.58
N GLY A 143 -25.78 -46.06 57.90
CA GLY A 143 -26.64 -45.16 57.13
C GLY A 143 -26.11 -43.72 57.09
N ALA A 144 -25.64 -43.19 58.22
CA ALA A 144 -25.03 -41.87 58.30
C ALA A 144 -23.72 -41.79 57.50
N PHE A 145 -22.90 -42.85 57.52
CA PHE A 145 -21.68 -42.92 56.73
C PHE A 145 -21.98 -42.95 55.21
N PHE A 146 -22.99 -43.73 54.80
CA PHE A 146 -23.46 -43.73 53.42
C PHE A 146 -24.09 -42.40 53.02
N ILE A 147 -24.84 -41.74 53.89
CA ILE A 147 -25.43 -40.42 53.63
C ILE A 147 -24.32 -39.37 53.53
N VAL A 148 -23.30 -39.39 54.40
CA VAL A 148 -22.17 -38.45 54.33
C VAL A 148 -21.32 -38.69 53.08
N ILE A 149 -21.08 -39.94 52.69
CA ILE A 149 -20.43 -40.26 51.42
C ILE A 149 -21.30 -39.84 50.25
N PHE A 150 -22.61 -40.07 50.31
CA PHE A 150 -23.54 -39.72 49.24
C PHE A 150 -23.68 -38.21 49.10
N ILE A 151 -23.74 -37.45 50.21
CA ILE A 151 -23.71 -35.98 50.26
C ILE A 151 -22.35 -35.45 49.83
N GLY A 152 -21.25 -36.13 50.18
CA GLY A 152 -19.91 -35.80 49.72
C GLY A 152 -19.77 -35.99 48.21
N ILE A 153 -20.28 -37.10 47.66
CA ILE A 153 -20.28 -37.38 46.22
C ILE A 153 -21.26 -36.48 45.47
N THR A 154 -22.48 -36.26 46.00
CA THR A 154 -23.45 -35.35 45.36
C THR A 154 -23.00 -33.91 45.48
N GLY A 155 -22.42 -33.48 46.59
CA GLY A 155 -21.80 -32.17 46.76
C GLY A 155 -20.60 -31.97 45.84
N PHE A 156 -19.77 -33.00 45.66
CA PHE A 156 -18.68 -32.99 44.68
C PHE A 156 -19.19 -32.99 43.22
N MET A 157 -20.28 -33.73 42.93
CA MET A 157 -20.94 -33.75 41.62
C MET A 157 -21.68 -32.43 41.31
N LEU A 158 -22.32 -31.81 42.30
CA LEU A 158 -23.02 -30.51 42.19
C LEU A 158 -22.04 -29.33 42.17
N SER A 159 -20.89 -29.45 42.83
CA SER A 159 -19.78 -28.50 42.73
C SER A 159 -18.97 -28.68 41.44
N GLY A 160 -19.28 -29.70 40.63
CA GLY A 160 -18.66 -29.97 39.34
C GLY A 160 -18.99 -28.91 38.29
N ASN A 161 -18.07 -27.97 38.11
CA ASN A 161 -17.92 -27.12 36.93
C ASN A 161 -19.06 -26.10 36.64
N LEU A 162 -19.18 -25.10 37.52
CA LEU A 162 -19.37 -23.69 37.08
C LEU A 162 -18.09 -23.19 36.36
N LYS A 163 -17.60 -23.94 35.37
CA LYS A 163 -16.52 -23.46 34.49
C LYS A 163 -17.20 -22.65 33.40
N ASN A 164 -16.96 -21.34 33.43
CA ASN A 164 -17.44 -20.37 32.46
C ASN A 164 -17.27 -20.93 31.04
N GLU A 165 -18.38 -20.99 30.31
CA GLU A 165 -18.39 -21.37 28.90
C GLU A 165 -17.52 -20.38 28.12
N LEU A 166 -16.65 -20.89 27.25
CA LEU A 166 -15.73 -20.05 26.51
C LEU A 166 -16.54 -19.27 25.47
N VAL A 167 -16.73 -17.96 25.73
CA VAL A 167 -17.48 -17.05 24.85
C VAL A 167 -16.61 -16.66 23.65
N PHE A 168 -17.10 -16.92 22.44
CA PHE A 168 -16.48 -16.45 21.20
C PHE A 168 -16.60 -14.93 21.11
N LYS A 169 -15.52 -14.21 21.42
CA LYS A 169 -15.46 -12.74 21.33
C LYS A 169 -14.79 -12.33 20.03
N ASN A 170 -15.20 -11.17 19.49
CA ASN A 170 -14.59 -10.56 18.31
C ASN A 170 -14.63 -11.44 17.04
N VAL A 171 -15.68 -12.24 16.86
CA VAL A 171 -15.87 -13.12 15.69
C VAL A 171 -16.92 -12.51 14.76
N SER A 172 -16.76 -12.64 13.44
CA SER A 172 -17.82 -12.23 12.49
C SER A 172 -19.04 -13.14 12.57
N LEU A 173 -20.19 -12.66 12.11
CA LEU A 173 -21.44 -13.43 12.17
C LEU A 173 -21.36 -14.74 11.37
N ASP A 174 -20.65 -14.76 10.25
CA ASP A 174 -20.52 -15.94 9.41
C ASP A 174 -19.60 -17.00 10.04
N VAL A 175 -18.51 -16.56 10.66
CA VAL A 175 -17.62 -17.44 11.43
C VAL A 175 -18.33 -17.95 12.69
N LEU A 176 -19.13 -17.11 13.36
CA LEU A 176 -19.93 -17.56 14.50
C LEU A 176 -20.96 -18.62 14.10
N LYS A 177 -21.66 -18.41 12.96
CA LYS A 177 -22.59 -19.39 12.40
C LYS A 177 -21.89 -20.70 12.03
N SER A 178 -20.67 -20.65 11.49
CA SER A 178 -19.92 -21.87 11.17
C SER A 178 -19.49 -22.62 12.43
N LEU A 179 -19.03 -21.92 13.47
CA LEU A 179 -18.69 -22.51 14.76
C LEU A 179 -19.90 -23.12 15.46
N GLN A 180 -21.09 -22.53 15.34
CA GLN A 180 -22.32 -23.05 15.95
C GLN A 180 -22.97 -24.21 15.19
N ARG A 181 -22.51 -24.55 13.98
CA ARG A 181 -23.03 -25.71 13.23
C ARG A 181 -22.69 -27.00 13.97
N THR A 182 -23.72 -27.70 14.43
CA THR A 182 -23.61 -29.07 14.90
C THR A 182 -23.54 -30.02 13.70
N ALA A 183 -22.55 -30.92 13.63
CA ALA A 183 -22.57 -31.93 12.58
C ALA A 183 -23.75 -32.87 12.77
N LYS A 184 -24.30 -33.31 11.64
CA LYS A 184 -25.40 -34.27 11.57
C LYS A 184 -24.93 -35.72 11.74
N THR A 185 -23.66 -35.94 12.11
CA THR A 185 -23.01 -37.25 12.13
C THR A 185 -22.36 -37.52 13.49
N ASP A 186 -22.34 -38.79 13.89
CA ASP A 186 -21.73 -39.25 15.15
C ASP A 186 -20.19 -39.28 15.13
N LYS A 187 -19.57 -38.89 14.02
CA LYS A 187 -18.10 -38.85 13.88
C LYS A 187 -17.55 -37.60 14.55
N PHE A 188 -16.32 -37.68 15.06
CA PHE A 188 -15.61 -36.51 15.60
C PHE A 188 -15.42 -35.46 14.50
N PHE A 189 -15.82 -34.23 14.78
CA PHE A 189 -15.64 -33.10 13.88
C PHE A 189 -15.22 -31.85 14.66
N VAL A 190 -14.51 -30.96 13.96
CA VAL A 190 -14.08 -29.67 14.52
C VAL A 190 -14.33 -28.59 13.48
N ASN A 191 -15.16 -27.61 13.81
CA ASN A 191 -15.25 -26.36 13.04
C ASN A 191 -14.23 -25.39 13.62
N VAL A 192 -13.48 -24.70 12.76
CA VAL A 192 -12.55 -23.64 13.16
C VAL A 192 -12.87 -22.35 12.44
N GLY A 193 -12.52 -21.23 13.09
CA GLY A 193 -12.81 -19.89 12.63
C GLY A 193 -11.79 -18.90 13.15
N LEU A 194 -11.42 -17.92 12.34
CA LEU A 194 -10.51 -16.86 12.75
C LEU A 194 -11.30 -15.70 13.34
N ASP A 195 -10.79 -15.09 14.40
CA ASP A 195 -11.35 -13.86 14.94
C ASP A 195 -11.09 -12.66 14.01
N LYS A 196 -11.71 -11.52 14.29
CA LYS A 196 -11.55 -10.30 13.46
C LYS A 196 -10.16 -9.67 13.58
N SER A 197 -9.43 -9.90 14.68
CA SER A 197 -8.04 -9.40 14.80
C SER A 197 -7.05 -10.21 13.98
N GLY A 198 -7.37 -11.48 13.70
CA GLY A 198 -6.48 -12.40 13.00
C GLY A 198 -5.44 -13.07 13.90
N GLU A 199 -5.54 -12.87 15.22
CA GLU A 199 -4.59 -13.37 16.22
C GLU A 199 -5.11 -14.60 16.95
N VAL A 200 -6.41 -14.91 16.89
CA VAL A 200 -6.99 -16.03 17.63
C VAL A 200 -7.79 -16.93 16.71
N VAL A 201 -7.52 -18.23 16.76
CA VAL A 201 -8.33 -19.23 16.07
C VAL A 201 -9.28 -19.86 17.10
N PHE A 202 -10.58 -19.74 16.86
CA PHE A 202 -11.60 -20.40 17.65
C PHE A 202 -11.98 -21.75 17.02
N GLY A 203 -12.36 -22.71 17.86
CA GLY A 203 -12.82 -24.01 17.44
C GLY A 203 -14.08 -24.46 18.18
N ARG A 204 -14.91 -25.29 17.52
CA ARG A 204 -16.03 -25.99 18.14
C ARG A 204 -16.01 -27.46 17.73
N THR A 205 -16.09 -28.35 18.71
CA THR A 205 -16.17 -29.81 18.53
C THR A 205 -17.50 -30.35 19.04
N ASN A 206 -17.84 -31.58 18.65
CA ASN A 206 -18.95 -32.34 19.25
C ASN A 206 -18.59 -33.11 20.52
N LEU A 207 -17.37 -32.98 21.05
CA LEU A 207 -17.05 -33.60 22.32
C LEU A 207 -17.71 -32.80 23.44
N ALA A 208 -18.61 -33.45 24.18
CA ALA A 208 -19.23 -32.86 25.36
C ALA A 208 -18.25 -32.77 26.54
N ALA A 209 -17.26 -33.67 26.58
CA ALA A 209 -16.24 -33.76 27.62
C ALA A 209 -15.10 -32.75 27.39
N ASP A 210 -14.44 -32.34 28.47
CA ASP A 210 -13.20 -31.59 28.38
C ASP A 210 -12.10 -32.47 27.75
N ALA A 211 -11.39 -31.93 26.77
CA ALA A 211 -10.38 -32.66 25.99
C ALA A 211 -9.14 -31.81 25.73
N LEU A 212 -7.97 -32.44 25.77
CA LEU A 212 -6.74 -31.86 25.28
C LEU A 212 -6.73 -31.96 23.76
N ILE A 213 -6.60 -30.82 23.10
CA ILE A 213 -6.61 -30.68 21.65
C ILE A 213 -5.23 -30.27 21.19
N ASP A 214 -4.70 -30.99 20.20
CA ASP A 214 -3.51 -30.63 19.47
C ASP A 214 -3.89 -30.45 17.99
N ALA A 215 -3.69 -29.24 17.46
CA ALA A 215 -4.12 -28.87 16.12
C ALA A 215 -2.92 -28.40 15.29
N LYS A 216 -2.76 -29.00 14.12
CA LYS A 216 -1.77 -28.61 13.12
C LYS A 216 -2.46 -28.00 11.91
N PHE A 217 -1.96 -26.85 11.49
CA PHE A 217 -2.47 -26.05 10.38
C PHE A 217 -1.38 -25.92 9.32
N SER A 218 -1.73 -26.14 8.06
CA SER A 218 -0.80 -25.98 6.93
C SER A 218 -1.49 -25.24 5.79
N LEU A 219 -0.97 -24.08 5.41
CA LEU A 219 -1.53 -23.25 4.35
C LEU A 219 -1.44 -23.97 3.00
N ILE A 220 -2.55 -23.97 2.26
CA ILE A 220 -2.61 -24.49 0.89
C ILE A 220 -2.12 -23.39 -0.05
N LYS A 221 -1.11 -23.71 -0.86
CA LYS A 221 -0.57 -22.80 -1.87
C LYS A 221 -1.54 -22.65 -3.04
N ASP A 222 -2.36 -21.60 -3.02
CA ASP A 222 -3.27 -21.26 -4.12
C ASP A 222 -2.73 -20.13 -5.03
N GLY A 223 -1.41 -19.99 -5.15
CA GLY A 223 -0.74 -19.02 -6.04
C GLY A 223 -0.91 -17.52 -5.67
N ASN A 224 -1.82 -17.20 -4.75
CA ASN A 224 -2.08 -15.84 -4.27
C ASN A 224 -1.13 -15.42 -3.14
N HIS A 225 -0.70 -16.41 -2.35
CA HIS A 225 0.22 -16.23 -1.23
C HIS A 225 1.56 -16.86 -1.62
N LYS A 226 2.64 -16.08 -1.53
CA LYS A 226 4.01 -16.59 -1.71
C LYS A 226 4.52 -17.28 -0.45
N ASP A 227 3.90 -16.98 0.69
CA ASP A 227 4.38 -17.40 1.99
C ASP A 227 4.01 -18.87 2.25
N GLU A 228 4.98 -19.64 2.74
CA GLU A 228 4.73 -20.96 3.31
C GLU A 228 4.44 -20.78 4.80
N VAL A 229 3.21 -21.05 5.21
CA VAL A 229 2.80 -20.95 6.62
C VAL A 229 2.32 -22.30 7.11
N SER A 230 2.95 -22.80 8.17
CA SER A 230 2.49 -23.98 8.90
C SER A 230 2.76 -23.82 10.38
N PHE A 231 1.76 -24.08 11.21
CA PHE A 231 1.84 -23.88 12.65
C PHE A 231 1.05 -24.94 13.40
N GLN A 232 1.40 -25.11 14.66
CA GLN A 232 0.75 -26.01 15.60
C GLN A 232 0.28 -25.23 16.82
N SER A 233 -0.84 -25.64 17.40
CA SER A 233 -1.36 -25.07 18.64
C SER A 233 -2.00 -26.16 19.48
N ALA A 234 -1.66 -26.16 20.76
CA ALA A 234 -2.26 -27.05 21.75
C ALA A 234 -3.17 -26.23 22.68
N SER A 235 -4.39 -26.72 22.90
CA SER A 235 -5.37 -26.04 23.76
C SER A 235 -6.30 -27.04 24.45
N LEU A 236 -6.98 -26.58 25.50
CA LEU A 236 -7.96 -27.38 26.22
C LEU A 236 -9.37 -27.02 25.75
N ALA A 237 -10.08 -27.98 25.17
CA ALA A 237 -11.49 -27.86 24.86
C ALA A 237 -12.30 -27.86 26.15
N ARG A 238 -13.18 -26.86 26.32
CA ARG A 238 -14.15 -26.78 27.43
C ARG A 238 -15.56 -26.87 26.89
N LYS A 239 -16.31 -27.90 27.31
CA LYS A 239 -17.67 -28.17 26.80
C LYS A 239 -17.77 -28.12 25.27
N GLY A 240 -16.72 -28.55 24.57
CA GLY A 240 -16.63 -28.55 23.11
C GLY A 240 -16.12 -27.26 22.45
N SER A 241 -15.93 -26.14 23.18
CA SER A 241 -15.34 -24.91 22.63
C SER A 241 -13.83 -24.86 22.85
N ILE A 242 -13.09 -24.39 21.85
CA ILE A 242 -11.62 -24.31 21.82
C ILE A 242 -11.19 -22.89 21.48
N ARG A 243 -10.10 -22.43 22.11
CA ARG A 243 -9.42 -21.18 21.80
C ARG A 243 -7.94 -21.48 21.57
N PHE A 244 -7.44 -21.19 20.39
CA PHE A 244 -6.04 -21.29 20.03
C PHE A 244 -5.47 -19.86 19.93
N ASP A 245 -4.63 -19.49 20.88
CA ASP A 245 -3.96 -18.19 20.95
C ASP A 245 -2.44 -18.30 21.09
N ASP A 246 -1.92 -19.48 21.43
CA ASP A 246 -0.49 -19.78 21.42
C ASP A 246 -0.13 -20.65 20.21
N PHE A 247 0.69 -20.13 19.30
CA PHE A 247 1.07 -20.77 18.05
C PHE A 247 2.57 -21.02 17.97
N VAL A 248 2.93 -22.28 17.69
CA VAL A 248 4.29 -22.66 17.35
C VAL A 248 4.39 -22.77 15.83
N PHE A 249 5.08 -21.82 15.20
CA PHE A 249 5.27 -21.81 13.75
C PHE A 249 6.39 -22.75 13.33
N GLU A 250 6.07 -23.73 12.49
CA GLU A 250 7.07 -24.57 11.80
C GLU A 250 7.62 -23.87 10.56
N LYS A 251 6.78 -23.06 9.90
CA LYS A 251 7.14 -22.23 8.73
C LYS A 251 6.37 -20.92 8.77
N GLY A 252 7.06 -19.83 8.43
CA GLY A 252 6.54 -18.46 8.50
C GLY A 252 6.54 -17.92 9.93
N ASP A 253 6.27 -16.63 10.06
CA ASP A 253 6.44 -15.92 11.35
C ASP A 253 5.10 -15.44 11.92
N LYS A 254 4.01 -15.56 11.15
CA LYS A 254 2.69 -15.04 11.50
C LYS A 254 1.57 -15.80 10.80
N LEU A 255 0.37 -15.70 11.36
CA LEU A 255 -0.84 -16.23 10.75
C LEU A 255 -1.20 -15.38 9.51
N VAL A 256 -1.53 -16.06 8.42
CA VAL A 256 -1.97 -15.42 7.16
C VAL A 256 -3.36 -15.90 6.82
N GLN A 257 -4.23 -14.99 6.35
CA GLN A 257 -5.60 -15.35 5.95
C GLN A 257 -5.58 -16.25 4.71
N GLY A 258 -6.33 -17.35 4.73
CA GLY A 258 -6.37 -18.26 3.59
C GLY A 258 -6.94 -19.64 3.87
N LYS A 259 -6.71 -20.55 2.92
CA LYS A 259 -7.19 -21.93 2.97
C LYS A 259 -6.15 -22.82 3.62
N TYR A 260 -6.52 -23.53 4.67
CA TYR A 260 -5.61 -24.38 5.46
C TYR A 260 -6.08 -25.83 5.44
N LYS A 261 -5.12 -26.75 5.32
CA LYS A 261 -5.31 -28.14 5.72
C LYS A 261 -5.12 -28.22 7.23
N ILE A 262 -6.12 -28.76 7.93
CA ILE A 262 -6.12 -28.88 9.37
C ILE A 262 -6.08 -30.35 9.79
N LYS A 263 -5.31 -30.64 10.83
CA LYS A 263 -5.27 -31.95 11.50
C LYS A 263 -5.42 -31.73 13.00
N VAL A 264 -6.55 -32.16 13.55
CA VAL A 264 -6.89 -31.98 14.96
C VAL A 264 -6.92 -33.34 15.65
N GLN A 265 -6.16 -33.47 16.74
CA GLN A 265 -6.15 -34.63 17.61
C GLN A 265 -6.75 -34.26 18.96
N ALA A 266 -7.71 -35.04 19.44
CA ALA A 266 -8.37 -34.82 20.72
C ALA A 266 -8.18 -36.02 21.65
N VAL A 267 -7.78 -35.74 22.91
CA VAL A 267 -7.65 -36.73 23.98
C VAL A 267 -8.54 -36.29 25.15
N VAL A 268 -9.53 -37.11 25.51
CA VAL A 268 -10.45 -36.80 26.62
C VAL A 268 -9.68 -36.76 27.93
N ASN A 269 -9.85 -35.68 28.70
CA ASN A 269 -9.13 -35.44 29.96
C ASN A 269 -10.06 -35.31 31.19
N ASP A 270 -11.36 -35.60 31.02
CA ASP A 270 -12.34 -35.56 32.11
C ASP A 270 -12.42 -36.92 32.84
N PRO A 271 -12.13 -37.00 34.15
CA PRO A 271 -12.13 -38.25 34.92
C PRO A 271 -13.45 -39.03 34.86
N LEU A 272 -14.60 -38.34 34.87
CA LEU A 272 -15.91 -39.00 34.86
C LEU A 272 -16.21 -39.62 33.50
N GLU A 273 -15.89 -38.89 32.43
CA GLU A 273 -16.04 -39.38 31.06
C GLU A 273 -15.02 -40.47 30.72
N LEU A 274 -13.82 -40.47 31.31
CA LEU A 274 -12.84 -41.56 31.17
C LEU A 274 -13.37 -42.89 31.72
N ILE A 275 -14.01 -42.88 32.90
CA ILE A 275 -14.61 -44.08 33.51
C ILE A 275 -15.78 -44.57 32.63
N LYS A 276 -16.64 -43.65 32.19
CA LYS A 276 -17.78 -43.96 31.30
C LYS A 276 -17.32 -44.50 29.94
N ASN A 277 -16.26 -43.93 29.36
CA ASN A 277 -15.69 -44.36 28.08
C ASN A 277 -15.01 -45.72 28.17
N LEU A 278 -14.45 -46.08 29.33
CA LEU A 278 -13.92 -47.42 29.60
C LEU A 278 -15.04 -48.48 29.60
N VAL A 279 -16.21 -48.16 30.18
CA VAL A 279 -17.38 -49.06 30.19
C VAL A 279 -18.03 -49.15 28.80
N LEU A 280 -18.02 -48.06 28.02
CA LEU A 280 -18.66 -47.98 26.70
C LEU A 280 -17.73 -48.33 25.51
N ASN A 281 -16.50 -48.78 25.75
CA ASN A 281 -15.49 -49.05 24.70
C ASN A 281 -15.30 -47.91 23.68
N LYS A 282 -15.40 -46.65 24.14
CA LYS A 282 -15.17 -45.50 23.27
C LYS A 282 -13.67 -45.24 23.07
N PRO A 283 -13.25 -44.76 21.88
CA PRO A 283 -11.84 -44.51 21.62
C PRO A 283 -11.31 -43.37 22.50
N LYS A 284 -10.10 -43.54 23.05
CA LYS A 284 -9.43 -42.53 23.90
C LYS A 284 -8.88 -41.34 23.11
N LYS A 285 -8.68 -41.52 21.79
CA LYS A 285 -8.13 -40.52 20.88
C LYS A 285 -9.06 -40.36 19.68
N TYR A 286 -9.34 -39.11 19.33
CA TYR A 286 -10.11 -38.75 18.14
C TYR A 286 -9.24 -37.94 17.20
N ILE A 287 -9.38 -38.18 15.89
CA ILE A 287 -8.60 -37.50 14.85
C ILE A 287 -9.57 -36.92 13.84
N PHE A 288 -9.35 -35.67 13.46
CA PHE A 288 -10.09 -34.97 12.42
C PHE A 288 -9.10 -34.35 11.43
N GLU A 289 -9.31 -34.60 10.14
CA GLU A 289 -8.53 -33.98 9.06
C GLU A 289 -9.51 -33.38 8.05
N ASP A 290 -9.38 -32.09 7.77
CA ASP A 290 -10.21 -31.40 6.80
C ASP A 290 -9.48 -30.17 6.22
N THR A 291 -10.14 -29.45 5.32
CA THR A 291 -9.66 -28.21 4.73
C THR A 291 -10.62 -27.08 5.07
N VAL A 292 -10.12 -26.02 5.71
CA VAL A 292 -10.94 -24.91 6.22
C VAL A 292 -10.32 -23.57 5.85
N TYR A 293 -11.16 -22.55 5.62
CA TYR A 293 -10.69 -21.17 5.45
C TYR A 293 -10.53 -20.49 6.81
N LEU A 294 -9.30 -20.07 7.13
CA LEU A 294 -9.02 -19.19 8.25
C LEU A 294 -9.07 -17.75 7.76
N ILE A 295 -10.25 -17.15 7.84
CA ILE A 295 -10.55 -15.79 7.42
C ILE A 295 -11.45 -15.12 8.46
N PRO A 296 -11.31 -13.80 8.69
CA PRO A 296 -12.09 -13.09 9.70
C PRO A 296 -13.55 -12.86 9.27
N GLY A 297 -13.87 -13.04 7.98
CA GLY A 297 -15.17 -12.74 7.37
C GLY A 297 -15.75 -13.90 6.56
N SER A 298 -16.54 -13.58 5.54
CA SER A 298 -17.15 -14.59 4.67
C SER A 298 -16.20 -15.10 3.59
N GLU A 299 -16.32 -16.37 3.20
CA GLU A 299 -15.53 -16.96 2.10
C GLU A 299 -15.73 -16.17 0.80
N ARG A 300 -16.98 -15.74 0.53
CA ARG A 300 -17.32 -14.97 -0.66
C ARG A 300 -16.59 -13.63 -0.71
N GLU A 301 -16.64 -12.87 0.38
CA GLU A 301 -15.98 -11.56 0.46
C GLU A 301 -14.45 -11.68 0.33
N TYR A 302 -13.87 -12.72 0.94
CA TYR A 302 -12.45 -13.02 0.82
C TYR A 302 -12.05 -13.32 -0.64
N LEU A 303 -12.82 -14.15 -1.34
CA LEU A 303 -12.57 -14.47 -2.75
C LEU A 303 -12.73 -13.25 -3.67
N GLU A 304 -13.77 -12.44 -3.46
CA GLU A 304 -13.99 -11.19 -4.22
C GLU A 304 -12.84 -10.19 -3.99
N ASN A 305 -12.34 -10.08 -2.76
CA ASN A 305 -11.20 -9.21 -2.44
C ASN A 305 -9.90 -9.70 -3.09
N ILE A 306 -9.65 -11.01 -3.10
CA ILE A 306 -8.51 -11.59 -3.83
C ILE A 306 -8.60 -11.28 -5.32
N GLU A 307 -9.78 -11.42 -5.91
CA GLU A 307 -9.98 -11.16 -7.34
C GLU A 307 -9.74 -9.68 -7.67
N LYS A 308 -10.28 -8.76 -6.87
CA LYS A 308 -10.00 -7.31 -6.99
C LYS A 308 -8.50 -7.02 -6.89
N LEU A 309 -7.78 -7.65 -5.96
CA LEU A 309 -6.34 -7.49 -5.82
C LEU A 309 -5.57 -8.01 -7.04
N LYS A 310 -6.01 -9.13 -7.66
CA LYS A 310 -5.43 -9.63 -8.91
C LYS A 310 -5.63 -8.65 -10.06
N VAL A 311 -6.85 -8.16 -10.24
CA VAL A 311 -7.20 -7.19 -11.29
C VAL A 311 -6.40 -5.90 -11.12
N ASN A 312 -6.33 -5.37 -9.90
CA ASN A 312 -5.56 -4.15 -9.60
C ASN A 312 -4.07 -4.32 -9.91
N LYS A 313 -3.47 -5.48 -9.61
CA LYS A 313 -2.07 -5.78 -9.98
C LYS A 313 -1.84 -5.80 -11.50
N ILE A 314 -2.81 -6.31 -12.27
CA ILE A 314 -2.73 -6.31 -13.73
C ILE A 314 -2.85 -4.89 -14.27
N LEU A 315 -3.82 -4.12 -13.77
CA LEU A 315 -4.03 -2.73 -14.16
C LEU A 315 -2.84 -1.84 -13.81
N SER A 316 -2.24 -2.01 -12.63
CA SER A 316 -1.06 -1.24 -12.23
C SER A 316 0.15 -1.52 -13.12
N ASN A 317 0.36 -2.79 -13.51
CA ASN A 317 1.42 -3.14 -14.45
C ASN A 317 1.15 -2.53 -15.84
N LYS A 318 -0.08 -2.62 -16.35
CA LYS A 318 -0.43 -1.97 -17.64
C LYS A 318 -0.19 -0.46 -17.61
N LYS A 319 -0.54 0.20 -16.51
CA LYS A 319 -0.29 1.64 -16.33
C LYS A 319 1.19 1.99 -16.40
N LEU A 320 2.05 1.14 -15.83
CA LEU A 320 3.51 1.33 -15.88
C LEU A 320 4.03 1.30 -17.33
N TYR A 321 3.69 0.26 -18.11
CA TYR A 321 4.15 0.18 -19.50
C TYR A 321 3.55 1.27 -20.37
N SER A 322 2.32 1.70 -20.08
CA SER A 322 1.72 2.88 -20.72
C SER A 322 2.50 4.16 -20.45
N GLU A 323 3.06 4.32 -19.24
CA GLU A 323 3.88 5.49 -18.91
C GLU A 323 5.22 5.47 -19.67
N LEU A 324 5.84 4.30 -19.81
CA LEU A 324 7.06 4.14 -20.62
C LEU A 324 6.79 4.44 -22.10
N ASP A 325 5.69 3.94 -22.64
CA ASP A 325 5.30 4.21 -24.03
C ASP A 325 5.03 5.70 -24.26
N GLN A 326 4.38 6.39 -23.32
CA GLN A 326 4.17 7.85 -23.39
C GLN A 326 5.49 8.64 -23.39
N LYS A 327 6.46 8.26 -22.55
CA LYS A 327 7.79 8.88 -22.55
C LYS A 327 8.51 8.64 -23.87
N LEU A 328 8.45 7.42 -24.41
CA LEU A 328 9.01 7.10 -25.72
C LEU A 328 8.34 7.91 -26.85
N GLN A 329 7.01 8.00 -26.87
CA GLN A 329 6.25 8.82 -27.82
C GLN A 329 6.63 10.30 -27.72
N THR A 330 6.91 10.80 -26.51
CA THR A 330 7.39 12.17 -26.30
C THR A 330 8.75 12.37 -26.96
N VAL A 331 9.70 11.45 -26.74
CA VAL A 331 11.02 11.49 -27.42
C VAL A 331 10.85 11.43 -28.94
N ASP A 332 9.94 10.59 -29.45
CA ASP A 332 9.65 10.47 -30.87
C ASP A 332 9.10 11.77 -31.49
N GLY A 333 8.22 12.45 -30.77
CA GLY A 333 7.72 13.78 -31.10
C GLY A 333 8.84 14.82 -31.13
N LEU A 334 9.76 14.77 -30.16
CA LEU A 334 10.90 15.68 -30.06
C LEU A 334 11.88 15.50 -31.23
N ILE A 335 12.18 14.27 -31.66
CA ILE A 335 12.99 14.00 -32.87
C ILE A 335 12.38 14.70 -34.09
N THR A 336 11.06 14.59 -34.24
CA THR A 336 10.33 15.19 -35.37
C THR A 336 10.33 16.72 -35.28
N SER A 337 10.13 17.26 -34.08
CA SER A 337 10.15 18.70 -33.80
C SER A 337 11.51 19.32 -34.08
N ILE A 338 12.59 18.71 -33.59
CA ILE A 338 13.97 19.14 -33.82
C ILE A 338 14.28 19.17 -35.32
N ALA A 339 13.94 18.10 -36.05
CA ALA A 339 14.11 18.03 -37.50
C ALA A 339 13.37 19.17 -38.23
N LEU A 340 12.14 19.47 -37.82
CA LEU A 340 11.34 20.55 -38.38
C LEU A 340 11.97 21.92 -38.11
N HIS A 341 12.33 22.20 -36.87
CA HIS A 341 12.94 23.48 -36.49
C HIS A 341 14.30 23.69 -37.15
N TYR A 342 15.07 22.63 -37.34
CA TYR A 342 16.30 22.67 -38.13
C TYR A 342 16.05 22.99 -39.61
N ARG A 343 15.03 22.39 -40.23
CA ARG A 343 14.67 22.72 -41.62
C ARG A 343 14.27 24.18 -41.79
N LEU A 344 13.54 24.73 -40.83
CA LEU A 344 13.12 26.13 -40.82
C LEU A 344 14.31 27.08 -40.64
N SER A 345 15.26 26.75 -39.76
CA SER A 345 16.43 27.61 -39.52
C SER A 345 17.37 27.69 -40.75
N LEU A 346 17.43 26.64 -41.58
CA LEU A 346 18.21 26.63 -42.83
C LEU A 346 17.78 27.69 -43.85
N GLY A 347 16.61 28.33 -43.66
CA GLY A 347 16.15 29.45 -44.49
C GLY A 347 17.02 30.71 -44.37
N LYS A 348 17.82 30.83 -43.31
CA LYS A 348 18.73 31.98 -43.12
C LYS A 348 19.91 31.92 -44.11
N SER A 349 20.47 33.10 -44.41
CA SER A 349 21.57 33.24 -45.37
C SER A 349 22.94 32.92 -44.78
N TRP A 350 23.13 33.19 -43.48
CA TRP A 350 24.39 32.95 -42.76
C TRP A 350 24.23 31.78 -41.79
N GLY A 351 25.27 30.96 -41.66
CA GLY A 351 25.22 29.78 -40.79
C GLY A 351 25.16 30.15 -39.31
N SER A 352 25.81 31.22 -38.87
CA SER A 352 25.71 31.74 -37.50
C SER A 352 24.27 32.16 -37.13
N TYR A 353 23.58 32.89 -38.01
CA TYR A 353 22.18 33.26 -37.80
C TYR A 353 21.24 32.05 -37.86
N SER A 354 21.53 31.09 -38.75
CA SER A 354 20.79 29.82 -38.80
C SER A 354 20.94 29.03 -37.50
N ALA A 355 22.16 28.96 -36.95
CA ALA A 355 22.45 28.29 -35.69
C ALA A 355 21.74 28.96 -34.51
N LYS A 356 21.84 30.29 -34.37
CA LYS A 356 21.15 31.04 -33.31
C LYS A 356 19.63 30.84 -33.36
N GLU A 357 19.04 30.88 -34.55
CA GLU A 357 17.61 30.65 -34.75
C GLU A 357 17.20 29.21 -34.36
N PHE A 358 18.03 28.23 -34.71
CA PHE A 358 17.80 26.83 -34.32
C PHE A 358 17.92 26.62 -32.81
N GLU A 359 18.99 27.12 -32.19
CA GLU A 359 19.22 27.03 -30.74
C GLU A 359 18.08 27.70 -29.96
N LYS A 360 17.60 28.86 -30.40
CA LYS A 360 16.43 29.53 -29.81
C LYS A 360 15.17 28.68 -29.86
N ARG A 361 14.89 28.03 -31.00
CA ARG A 361 13.73 27.13 -31.15
C ARG A 361 13.89 25.86 -30.32
N TYR A 362 15.08 25.27 -30.31
CA TYR A 362 15.38 24.10 -29.48
C TYR A 362 15.17 24.40 -28.00
N ALA A 363 15.72 25.50 -27.48
CA ALA A 363 15.59 25.91 -26.09
C ALA A 363 14.13 26.14 -25.68
N ARG A 364 13.28 26.62 -26.60
CA ARG A 364 11.86 26.86 -26.33
C ARG A 364 10.99 25.60 -26.40
N TYR A 365 11.22 24.71 -27.37
CA TYR A 365 10.26 23.66 -27.71
C TYR A 365 10.73 22.23 -27.44
N ALA A 366 12.04 21.99 -27.31
CA ALA A 366 12.58 20.63 -27.18
C ALA A 366 13.50 20.42 -25.97
N GLY A 367 14.34 21.41 -25.66
CA GLY A 367 15.31 21.35 -24.56
C GLY A 367 14.70 21.01 -23.21
N PRO A 368 13.66 21.75 -22.73
CA PRO A 368 13.07 21.50 -21.42
C PRO A 368 12.46 20.09 -21.30
N LEU A 369 11.77 19.62 -22.34
CA LEU A 369 11.14 18.29 -22.35
C LEU A 369 12.19 17.17 -22.36
N LEU A 370 13.26 17.31 -23.15
CA LEU A 370 14.38 16.36 -23.12
C LEU A 370 15.06 16.33 -21.75
N GLN A 371 15.27 17.50 -21.14
CA GLN A 371 15.90 17.60 -19.83
C GLN A 371 15.06 16.91 -18.75
N THR A 372 13.74 17.12 -18.74
CA THR A 372 12.82 16.42 -17.83
C THR A 372 12.93 14.91 -18.00
N ILE A 373 12.98 14.40 -19.24
CA ILE A 373 13.11 12.96 -19.49
C ILE A 373 14.48 12.43 -19.06
N ILE A 374 15.56 13.18 -19.24
CA ILE A 374 16.93 12.76 -18.90
C ILE A 374 17.18 12.74 -17.38
N LEU A 375 16.55 13.67 -16.66
CA LEU A 375 16.67 13.81 -15.20
C LEU A 375 15.62 12.96 -14.45
N ASP A 376 14.72 12.29 -15.17
CA ASP A 376 13.62 11.55 -14.56
C ASP A 376 14.16 10.36 -13.75
N ASP A 377 13.72 10.26 -12.49
CA ASP A 377 14.08 9.14 -11.64
C ASP A 377 13.08 8.00 -11.79
N PHE A 378 13.51 6.99 -12.55
CA PHE A 378 12.73 5.78 -12.77
C PHE A 378 12.68 4.83 -11.57
N GLU A 379 13.36 5.11 -10.46
CA GLU A 379 13.39 4.23 -9.28
C GLU A 379 11.98 3.92 -8.76
N GLY A 380 11.08 4.91 -8.77
CA GLY A 380 9.69 4.74 -8.38
C GLY A 380 8.90 3.77 -9.27
N LEU A 381 9.19 3.77 -10.59
CA LEU A 381 8.59 2.84 -11.55
C LEU A 381 9.15 1.43 -11.40
N ILE A 382 10.47 1.31 -11.23
CA ILE A 382 11.16 0.02 -11.04
C ILE A 382 10.68 -0.67 -9.76
N LYS A 383 10.56 0.06 -8.65
CA LYS A 383 10.09 -0.50 -7.36
C LYS A 383 8.67 -1.09 -7.45
N LYS A 384 7.80 -0.51 -8.28
CA LYS A 384 6.40 -0.92 -8.45
C LYS A 384 6.23 -2.08 -9.45
N SER A 385 7.23 -2.36 -10.28
CA SER A 385 7.15 -3.39 -11.33
C SER A 385 7.32 -4.81 -10.80
N ARG A 386 6.56 -5.75 -11.37
CA ARG A 386 6.80 -7.19 -11.21
C ARG A 386 8.08 -7.65 -11.93
N ASN A 387 8.36 -7.08 -13.11
CA ASN A 387 9.53 -7.39 -13.93
C ASN A 387 10.53 -6.22 -13.87
N LYS A 388 11.22 -6.12 -12.73
CA LYS A 388 12.14 -5.01 -12.45
C LYS A 388 13.22 -4.87 -13.52
N LEU A 389 13.79 -6.00 -13.97
CA LEU A 389 14.85 -6.01 -14.98
C LEU A 389 14.37 -5.46 -16.32
N HIS A 390 13.21 -5.90 -16.81
CA HIS A 390 12.68 -5.43 -18.08
C HIS A 390 12.34 -3.94 -18.06
N VAL A 391 11.72 -3.47 -16.97
CA VAL A 391 11.42 -2.03 -16.78
C VAL A 391 12.70 -1.20 -16.66
N GLN A 392 13.69 -1.69 -15.91
CA GLN A 392 15.00 -1.02 -15.80
C GLN A 392 15.71 -0.92 -17.16
N GLN A 393 15.65 -1.97 -17.98
CA GLN A 393 16.21 -1.95 -19.33
C GLN A 393 15.44 -1.02 -20.27
N GLY A 394 14.11 -1.00 -20.20
CA GLY A 394 13.26 -0.13 -21.02
C GLY A 394 13.50 1.34 -20.69
N THR A 395 13.56 1.68 -19.41
CA THR A 395 13.86 3.03 -18.92
C THR A 395 15.26 3.48 -19.31
N ALA A 396 16.28 2.63 -19.13
CA ALA A 396 17.64 2.91 -19.57
C ALA A 396 17.73 3.15 -21.09
N LYS A 397 17.00 2.38 -21.90
CA LYS A 397 16.91 2.57 -23.35
C LYS A 397 16.30 3.93 -23.71
N ILE A 398 15.19 4.32 -23.09
CA ILE A 398 14.57 5.64 -23.30
C ILE A 398 15.51 6.78 -22.88
N HIS A 399 16.18 6.65 -21.72
CA HIS A 399 17.18 7.62 -21.26
C HIS A 399 18.33 7.78 -22.24
N ASN A 400 18.90 6.68 -22.71
CA ASN A 400 20.01 6.72 -23.67
C ASN A 400 19.56 7.33 -25.00
N LEU A 401 18.36 7.01 -25.47
CA LEU A 401 17.79 7.64 -26.66
C LEU A 401 17.64 9.16 -26.46
N ALA A 402 17.09 9.61 -25.33
CA ALA A 402 16.93 11.04 -25.04
C ALA A 402 18.29 11.78 -25.04
N LYS A 403 19.34 11.17 -24.47
CA LYS A 403 20.72 11.68 -24.52
C LYS A 403 21.24 11.75 -25.95
N SER A 404 21.03 10.71 -26.76
CA SER A 404 21.40 10.71 -28.18
C SER A 404 20.69 11.80 -28.98
N VAL A 405 19.39 12.03 -28.73
CA VAL A 405 18.61 13.11 -29.37
C VAL A 405 19.15 14.49 -28.96
N SER A 406 19.51 14.67 -27.69
CA SER A 406 20.13 15.90 -27.21
C SER A 406 21.50 16.15 -27.86
N ALA A 407 22.35 15.13 -27.93
CA ALA A 407 23.65 15.21 -28.61
C ALA A 407 23.49 15.54 -30.11
N TRP A 408 22.54 14.88 -30.78
CA TRP A 408 22.21 15.16 -32.18
C TRP A 408 21.79 16.62 -32.40
N SER A 409 20.99 17.18 -31.48
CA SER A 409 20.60 18.60 -31.56
C SER A 409 21.81 19.54 -31.45
N ALA A 410 22.76 19.26 -30.56
CA ALA A 410 23.98 20.05 -30.41
C ALA A 410 24.86 19.95 -31.67
N ASP A 411 24.98 18.75 -32.24
CA ASP A 411 25.71 18.52 -33.49
C ASP A 411 25.12 19.32 -34.66
N LEU A 412 23.80 19.34 -34.80
CA LEU A 412 23.10 20.13 -35.81
C LEU A 412 23.44 21.64 -35.68
N ALA A 413 23.40 22.18 -34.47
CA ALA A 413 23.77 23.58 -34.23
C ALA A 413 25.24 23.85 -34.60
N SER A 414 26.15 22.95 -34.23
CA SER A 414 27.58 23.05 -34.55
C SER A 414 27.83 23.03 -36.07
N LEU A 415 27.11 22.18 -36.81
CA LEU A 415 27.23 22.07 -38.27
C LEU A 415 26.82 23.36 -38.99
N LEU A 416 25.80 24.06 -38.48
CA LEU A 416 25.38 25.35 -39.01
C LEU A 416 26.46 26.43 -38.80
N LYS A 417 27.06 26.48 -37.61
CA LYS A 417 28.12 27.45 -37.26
C LYS A 417 29.37 27.36 -38.15
N ARG A 418 29.66 26.18 -38.72
CA ARG A 418 30.82 25.97 -39.62
C ARG A 418 30.75 26.73 -40.94
N TYR A 419 29.57 27.21 -41.34
CA TYR A 419 29.39 27.90 -42.61
C TYR A 419 29.18 29.39 -42.42
N ALA A 420 30.05 30.22 -43.01
CA ALA A 420 29.78 31.66 -43.11
C ALA A 420 28.46 31.93 -43.86
N LYS A 421 28.36 31.48 -45.13
CA LYS A 421 27.16 31.63 -45.97
C LYS A 421 26.58 30.29 -46.41
N LEU A 422 25.26 30.16 -46.34
CA LEU A 422 24.47 29.00 -46.74
C LEU A 422 23.90 29.21 -48.15
N ASN A 423 24.35 28.40 -49.10
CA ASN A 423 23.80 28.35 -50.46
C ASN A 423 22.91 27.10 -50.64
N SER A 424 22.23 26.99 -51.79
CA SER A 424 21.32 25.88 -52.08
C SER A 424 21.98 24.50 -51.91
N ARG A 425 23.20 24.32 -52.44
CA ARG A 425 23.96 23.06 -52.33
C ARG A 425 24.29 22.69 -50.88
N LYS A 426 24.77 23.65 -50.09
CA LYS A 426 25.07 23.46 -48.66
C LYS A 426 23.81 23.11 -47.86
N ARG A 427 22.70 23.83 -48.09
CA ARG A 427 21.41 23.54 -47.46
C ARG A 427 20.92 22.14 -47.77
N LYS A 428 21.01 21.71 -49.04
CA LYS A 428 20.63 20.35 -49.46
C LYS A 428 21.47 19.30 -48.73
N ASN A 429 22.78 19.49 -48.65
CA ASN A 429 23.67 18.56 -47.95
C ASN A 429 23.39 18.50 -46.44
N LEU A 430 23.17 19.65 -45.80
CA LEU A 430 22.83 19.72 -44.37
C LEU A 430 21.49 19.06 -44.05
N ARG A 431 20.48 19.21 -44.93
CA ARG A 431 19.20 18.51 -44.80
C ARG A 431 19.37 17.00 -44.92
N ALA A 432 20.09 16.53 -45.93
CA ALA A 432 20.30 15.09 -46.13
C ALA A 432 21.02 14.44 -44.93
N ARG A 433 22.03 15.12 -44.35
CA ARG A 433 22.70 14.65 -43.14
C ARG A 433 21.76 14.57 -41.93
N MET A 434 20.94 15.61 -41.73
CA MET A 434 19.95 15.62 -40.65
C MET A 434 18.92 14.51 -40.83
N GLU A 435 18.42 14.29 -42.05
CA GLU A 435 17.43 13.25 -42.36
C GLU A 435 17.98 11.85 -42.10
N LEU A 436 19.24 11.58 -42.48
CA LEU A 436 19.90 10.31 -42.20
C LEU A 436 19.96 10.00 -40.69
N GLU A 437 20.40 10.96 -39.88
CA GLU A 437 20.48 10.76 -38.42
C GLU A 437 19.09 10.68 -37.76
N ARG A 438 18.13 11.47 -38.24
CA ARG A 438 16.73 11.38 -37.81
C ARG A 438 16.18 9.97 -38.03
N ASP A 439 16.44 9.38 -39.19
CA ASP A 439 15.90 8.07 -39.55
C ASP A 439 16.51 6.96 -38.68
N LYS A 440 17.80 7.05 -38.33
CA LYS A 440 18.43 6.16 -37.34
C LYS A 440 17.77 6.28 -35.96
N LEU A 441 17.56 7.50 -35.46
CA LEU A 441 16.90 7.72 -34.18
C LEU A 441 15.45 7.19 -34.18
N LYS A 442 14.74 7.30 -35.31
CA LYS A 442 13.40 6.73 -35.50
C LYS A 442 13.40 5.20 -35.51
N GLU A 443 14.44 4.58 -36.07
CA GLU A 443 14.62 3.12 -36.01
C GLU A 443 14.87 2.66 -34.56
N GLU A 444 15.68 3.40 -33.80
CA GLU A 444 15.88 3.15 -32.36
C GLU A 444 14.57 3.27 -31.58
N VAL A 445 13.74 4.28 -31.85
CA VAL A 445 12.39 4.40 -31.25
C VAL A 445 11.56 3.14 -31.50
N SER A 446 11.52 2.65 -32.75
CA SER A 446 10.78 1.43 -33.09
C SER A 446 11.30 0.23 -32.32
N GLY A 447 12.62 0.06 -32.25
CA GLY A 447 13.24 -1.04 -31.50
C GLY A 447 12.96 -1.00 -30.00
N ILE A 448 12.86 0.20 -29.41
CA ILE A 448 12.48 0.36 -27.99
C ILE A 448 10.99 0.07 -27.80
N LYS A 449 10.13 0.50 -28.73
CA LYS A 449 8.68 0.22 -28.68
C LYS A 449 8.40 -1.29 -28.76
N ASP A 450 9.11 -1.99 -29.64
CA ASP A 450 9.02 -3.45 -29.76
C ASP A 450 9.57 -4.17 -28.53
N PHE A 451 10.51 -3.57 -27.81
CA PHE A 451 11.00 -4.09 -26.55
C PHE A 451 9.95 -3.94 -25.44
N ILE A 452 9.38 -2.74 -25.27
CA ILE A 452 8.38 -2.44 -24.24
C ILE A 452 7.12 -3.30 -24.40
N SER A 453 6.72 -3.61 -25.64
CA SER A 453 5.50 -4.38 -25.95
C SER A 453 5.60 -5.90 -25.82
N ARG A 454 6.78 -6.46 -25.48
CA ARG A 454 6.98 -7.91 -25.29
C ARG A 454 6.50 -8.45 -23.95
N ASP A 455 6.11 -7.59 -23.01
CA ASP A 455 5.46 -7.89 -21.73
C ASP A 455 3.99 -7.40 -21.75
#